data_AF-A0A7Y9L2E3-F1
#
_entry.id   AF-A0A7Y9L2E3-F1
#
_cell.length_a   1.000
_cell.length_b   1.000
_cell.length_c   1.000
_cell.angle_alpha   90.00
_cell.angle_beta   90.00
_cell.angle_gamma   90.00
#
_symmetry.space_group_name_H-M   'P 1'
#
loop_
_entity.id
_entity.type
_entity.pdbx_description
1 polymer ?
#
loop_
_entity_poly.entity_id
_entity_poly.type
_entity_poly.pdbx_seq_one_letter_code
_entity_poly.pdbx_strand_id
1 'polypeptide(L)'
;MEAKYRSADVCIYCQFLSDEKRKVYDQSELSKEHLLAYSLGGTVTLRKASCKYHRDLTSAFELDVSQRSYRHYRDFHGVQSRGPQEERDARLSREVPITVEGYDGKKGFRLVAKGEIPLPFIFPRITQLPTILTGLPYMSEIGLAFVTEPPDQRDVDRFLRKHRIKTFTATSDGFVIGSPQFFQMLAKTAHAFLWAEKEGKGFAPLLMDIIEGVNVNLDYCLTYIGEDPGGAKSEEELSLEEVTREGVTYFVADIAIKAIKQLPSYKVVAGIKMDVG
;
A
#
# COMPACT_ATOMS: atom_id res chain seq x y z
N MET A 1 19.88 14.29 -8.52
CA MET A 1 18.81 14.42 -7.49
C MET A 1 19.51 14.37 -6.15
N GLU A 2 19.49 15.46 -5.39
CA GLU A 2 20.05 15.47 -4.03
C GLU A 2 19.24 14.53 -3.13
N ALA A 3 19.91 13.84 -2.21
CA ALA A 3 19.24 12.95 -1.28
C ALA A 3 18.48 13.79 -0.24
N LYS A 4 17.15 13.67 -0.19
CA LYS A 4 16.29 14.35 0.80
C LYS A 4 16.69 14.02 2.24
N TYR A 5 17.11 12.79 2.49
CA TYR A 5 17.50 12.29 3.80
C TYR A 5 18.96 11.84 3.84
N ARG A 6 19.54 11.88 5.04
CA ARG A 6 20.86 11.31 5.31
C ARG A 6 20.86 9.80 5.04
N SER A 7 22.06 9.28 4.79
CA SER A 7 22.28 7.84 4.76
C SER A 7 22.02 7.27 6.15
N ALA A 8 21.41 6.09 6.25
CA ALA A 8 21.13 5.46 7.52
C ALA A 8 22.38 4.81 8.12
N ASP A 9 23.20 4.17 7.27
CA ASP A 9 24.41 3.42 7.65
C ASP A 9 24.15 2.34 8.73
N VAL A 10 22.89 1.94 8.88
CA VAL A 10 22.41 0.87 9.74
C VAL A 10 21.11 0.32 9.17
N CYS A 11 20.81 -0.96 9.45
CA CYS A 11 19.48 -1.48 9.13
C CYS A 11 18.43 -0.85 10.07
N ILE A 12 17.52 -0.06 9.51
CA ILE A 12 16.50 0.72 10.24
C ILE A 12 15.51 -0.16 11.01
N TYR A 13 15.48 -1.46 10.70
CA TYR A 13 14.68 -2.48 11.38
C TYR A 13 15.48 -3.14 12.51
N CYS A 14 16.68 -3.67 12.21
CA CYS A 14 17.50 -4.40 13.18
C CYS A 14 17.98 -3.56 14.37
N GLN A 15 18.11 -2.24 14.22
CA GLN A 15 18.65 -1.38 15.27
C GLN A 15 17.79 -1.34 16.54
N PHE A 16 16.52 -1.74 16.44
CA PHE A 16 15.58 -1.79 17.56
C PHE A 16 15.43 -3.19 18.17
N LEU A 17 16.14 -4.17 17.63
CA LEU A 17 16.15 -5.53 18.15
C LEU A 17 17.17 -5.66 19.28
N SER A 18 16.98 -6.66 20.15
CA SER A 18 18.01 -7.04 21.12
C SER A 18 19.30 -7.44 20.41
N ASP A 19 20.45 -7.27 21.08
CA ASP A 19 21.76 -7.62 20.52
C ASP A 19 21.84 -9.06 20.04
N GLU A 20 21.18 -9.99 20.76
CA GLU A 20 21.09 -11.39 20.39
C GLU A 20 20.36 -11.59 19.07
N LYS A 21 19.18 -10.97 18.90
CA LYS A 21 18.42 -11.02 17.64
C LYS A 21 19.16 -10.31 16.51
N ARG A 22 19.82 -9.18 16.81
CA ARG A 22 20.53 -8.37 15.81
C ARG A 22 21.70 -9.14 15.17
N LYS A 23 22.41 -9.98 15.95
CA LYS A 23 23.54 -10.80 15.48
C LYS A 23 23.14 -11.86 14.45
N VAL A 24 21.86 -12.23 14.39
CA VAL A 24 21.35 -13.21 13.40
C VAL A 24 21.38 -12.63 11.99
N TYR A 25 21.29 -11.31 11.85
CA TYR A 25 21.16 -10.65 10.55
C TYR A 25 22.50 -10.11 10.04
N ASP A 26 22.89 -10.55 8.85
CA ASP A 26 24.02 -10.00 8.12
C ASP A 26 23.77 -8.52 7.74
N GLN A 27 24.54 -7.63 8.37
CA GLN A 27 24.50 -6.18 8.15
C GLN A 27 25.75 -5.67 7.41
N SER A 28 26.56 -6.58 6.82
CA SER A 28 27.77 -6.20 6.07
C SER A 28 27.45 -5.42 4.79
N GLU A 29 26.32 -5.72 4.16
CA GLU A 29 25.80 -5.01 2.99
C GLU A 29 24.43 -4.40 3.29
N LEU A 30 24.32 -3.09 3.12
CA LEU A 30 23.07 -2.35 3.31
C LEU A 30 22.55 -1.81 1.98
N SER A 31 21.31 -2.12 1.65
CA SER A 31 20.61 -1.61 0.47
C SER A 31 19.90 -0.28 0.75
N LYS A 32 19.43 0.35 -0.33
CA LYS A 32 18.48 1.46 -0.22
C LYS A 32 17.09 0.95 0.18
N GLU A 33 16.36 1.75 0.95
CA GLU A 33 14.98 1.51 1.31
C GLU A 33 14.10 2.62 0.74
N HIS A 34 13.04 2.29 0.00
CA HIS A 34 12.09 3.33 -0.40
C HIS A 34 11.20 3.67 0.79
N LEU A 35 10.85 4.94 0.98
CA LEU A 35 9.90 5.29 2.04
C LEU A 35 8.51 4.75 1.67
N LEU A 36 7.96 5.22 0.56
CA LEU A 36 6.81 4.60 -0.11
C LEU A 36 7.28 3.64 -1.20
N ALA A 37 6.62 2.49 -1.36
CA ALA A 37 6.96 1.52 -2.39
C ALA A 37 7.01 2.16 -3.78
N TYR A 38 8.09 1.90 -4.54
CA TYR A 38 8.28 2.46 -5.88
C TYR A 38 7.13 2.15 -6.85
N SER A 39 6.54 0.96 -6.74
CA SER A 39 5.40 0.59 -7.59
C SER A 39 4.13 1.41 -7.32
N LEU A 40 4.09 2.15 -6.22
CA LEU A 40 2.99 3.04 -5.84
C LEU A 40 3.37 4.52 -6.01
N GLY A 41 4.41 4.81 -6.79
CA GLY A 41 4.86 6.18 -7.09
C GLY A 41 5.90 6.73 -6.12
N GLY A 42 6.33 5.95 -5.12
CA GLY A 42 7.36 6.39 -4.18
C GLY A 42 8.71 6.62 -4.87
N THR A 43 9.24 7.84 -4.74
CA THR A 43 10.53 8.23 -5.35
C THR A 43 11.64 8.48 -4.34
N VAL A 44 11.27 8.63 -3.06
CA VAL A 44 12.23 8.94 -1.99
C VAL A 44 12.80 7.66 -1.38
N THR A 45 14.12 7.63 -1.23
CA THR A 45 14.85 6.49 -0.65
C THR A 45 15.79 6.90 0.46
N LEU A 46 15.86 6.09 1.53
CA LEU A 46 16.96 6.08 2.49
C LEU A 46 18.11 5.22 1.95
N ARG A 47 19.33 5.75 1.97
CA ARG A 47 20.53 5.02 1.54
C ARG A 47 21.05 4.15 2.69
N LYS A 48 21.58 2.96 2.37
CA LYS A 48 22.17 2.02 3.33
C LYS A 48 21.28 1.78 4.55
N ALA A 49 20.01 1.43 4.31
CA ALA A 49 18.95 1.42 5.32
C ALA A 49 18.38 0.02 5.61
N SER A 50 18.58 -0.96 4.74
CA SER A 50 18.07 -2.32 4.95
C SER A 50 19.16 -3.37 4.76
N CYS A 51 19.27 -4.32 5.69
CA CYS A 51 20.09 -5.50 5.51
C CYS A 51 19.44 -6.44 4.48
N LYS A 52 20.19 -7.46 4.02
CA LYS A 52 19.69 -8.44 3.03
C LYS A 52 18.35 -9.06 3.44
N TYR A 53 18.20 -9.47 4.70
CA TYR A 53 16.97 -10.08 5.19
C TYR A 53 15.77 -9.13 5.04
N HIS A 54 15.86 -7.92 5.62
CA HIS A 54 14.75 -6.97 5.59
C HIS A 54 14.45 -6.48 4.17
N ARG A 55 15.47 -6.29 3.33
CA ARG A 55 15.28 -5.98 1.91
C ARG A 55 14.45 -7.04 1.21
N ASP A 56 14.80 -8.32 1.40
CA ASP A 56 14.14 -9.43 0.73
C ASP A 56 12.71 -9.61 1.27
N LEU A 57 12.52 -9.45 2.59
CA LEU A 57 11.21 -9.46 3.26
C LEU A 57 10.28 -8.34 2.74
N THR A 58 10.74 -7.09 2.77
CA THR A 58 9.92 -5.95 2.33
C THR A 58 9.61 -6.02 0.85
N SER A 59 10.58 -6.43 0.04
CA SER A 59 10.38 -6.63 -1.40
C SER A 59 9.31 -7.69 -1.68
N ALA A 60 9.22 -8.75 -0.88
CA ALA A 60 8.25 -9.83 -1.09
C ALA A 60 6.81 -9.33 -0.92
N PHE A 61 6.48 -8.68 0.21
CA PHE A 61 5.11 -8.21 0.44
C PHE A 61 4.76 -6.98 -0.44
N GLU A 62 5.73 -6.10 -0.74
CA GLU A 62 5.48 -4.99 -1.67
C GLU A 62 5.19 -5.49 -3.08
N LEU A 63 5.91 -6.52 -3.53
CA LEU A 63 5.67 -7.15 -4.82
C LEU A 63 4.30 -7.83 -4.86
N ASP A 64 3.90 -8.52 -3.79
CA ASP A 64 2.57 -9.15 -3.69
C ASP A 64 1.45 -8.11 -3.84
N VAL A 65 1.50 -7.03 -3.06
CA VAL A 65 0.54 -5.91 -3.13
C VAL A 65 0.55 -5.28 -4.52
N SER A 66 1.73 -5.05 -5.09
CA SER A 66 1.91 -4.47 -6.42
C SER A 66 1.34 -5.33 -7.55
N GLN A 67 1.52 -6.65 -7.47
CA GLN A 67 1.16 -7.59 -8.53
C GLN A 67 -0.30 -8.05 -8.44
N ARG A 68 -0.84 -8.19 -7.23
CA ARG A 68 -2.18 -8.74 -7.00
C ARG A 68 -3.21 -7.64 -6.82
N SER A 69 -2.93 -6.63 -6.00
CA SER A 69 -3.91 -5.60 -5.69
C SER A 69 -3.90 -4.47 -6.72
N TYR A 70 -2.71 -4.04 -7.17
CA TYR A 70 -2.60 -2.80 -7.95
C TYR A 70 -2.13 -2.98 -9.40
N ARG A 71 -1.78 -4.19 -9.85
CA ARG A 71 -1.20 -4.40 -11.19
C ARG A 71 -2.09 -3.88 -12.30
N HIS A 72 -3.38 -4.20 -12.24
CA HIS A 72 -4.35 -3.78 -13.25
C HIS A 72 -4.44 -2.26 -13.27
N TYR A 73 -4.67 -1.63 -12.12
CA TYR A 73 -4.71 -0.17 -12.02
C TYR A 73 -3.45 0.47 -12.60
N ARG A 74 -2.27 -0.03 -12.22
CA ARG A 74 -0.98 0.48 -12.71
C ARG A 74 -0.83 0.33 -14.22
N ASP A 75 -1.20 -0.82 -14.78
CA ASP A 75 -1.16 -1.07 -16.21
C ASP A 75 -2.14 -0.14 -16.97
N PHE A 76 -3.33 0.17 -16.45
CA PHE A 76 -4.28 1.08 -17.10
C PHE A 76 -3.90 2.55 -16.97
N HIS A 77 -3.47 2.99 -15.78
CA HIS A 77 -3.21 4.40 -15.47
C HIS A 77 -1.76 4.82 -15.71
N GLY A 78 -0.89 3.91 -16.17
CA GLY A 78 0.51 4.22 -16.47
C GLY A 78 1.34 4.56 -15.25
N VAL A 79 0.99 3.98 -14.11
CA VAL A 79 1.78 4.12 -12.89
C VAL A 79 3.16 3.47 -13.11
N GLN A 80 4.18 4.11 -12.56
CA GLN A 80 5.58 3.74 -12.74
C GLN A 80 5.85 2.25 -12.51
N SER A 81 6.62 1.65 -13.41
CA SER A 81 7.05 0.25 -13.40
C SER A 81 8.53 0.17 -13.75
N ARG A 82 9.23 -0.87 -13.26
CA ARG A 82 10.62 -1.13 -13.67
C ARG A 82 10.71 -1.93 -14.98
N GLY A 83 9.62 -2.58 -15.39
CA GLY A 83 9.58 -3.36 -16.61
C GLY A 83 9.49 -2.47 -17.85
N PRO A 84 9.97 -2.93 -19.01
CA PRO A 84 9.78 -2.26 -20.30
C PRO A 84 8.31 -1.95 -20.59
N GLN A 85 8.05 -0.83 -21.28
CA GLN A 85 6.70 -0.46 -21.73
C GLN A 85 6.10 -1.54 -22.64
N GLU A 86 6.91 -2.18 -23.48
CA GLU A 86 6.51 -3.29 -24.35
C GLU A 86 5.89 -4.47 -23.59
N GLU A 87 6.42 -4.79 -22.41
CA GLU A 87 5.84 -5.86 -21.57
C GLU A 87 4.47 -5.46 -21.00
N ARG A 88 4.28 -4.17 -20.70
CA ARG A 88 2.98 -3.65 -20.26
C ARG A 88 1.97 -3.68 -21.40
N ASP A 89 2.36 -3.22 -22.59
CA ASP A 89 1.51 -3.23 -23.77
C ASP A 89 1.13 -4.67 -24.12
N ALA A 90 2.09 -5.60 -24.13
CA ALA A 90 1.83 -7.02 -24.35
C ALA A 90 0.83 -7.60 -23.34
N ARG A 91 0.87 -7.19 -22.06
CA ARG A 91 -0.13 -7.64 -21.06
C ARG A 91 -1.52 -7.08 -21.32
N LEU A 92 -1.61 -5.82 -21.72
CA LEU A 92 -2.89 -5.16 -22.02
C LEU A 92 -3.51 -5.70 -23.32
N SER A 93 -2.69 -6.13 -24.28
CA SER A 93 -3.13 -6.75 -25.53
C SER A 93 -3.55 -8.22 -25.38
N ARG A 94 -3.29 -8.89 -24.24
CA ARG A 94 -3.74 -10.27 -24.02
C ARG A 94 -5.26 -10.33 -24.02
N GLU A 95 -5.81 -11.23 -24.82
CA GLU A 95 -7.25 -11.48 -24.84
C GLU A 95 -7.66 -12.31 -23.62
N VAL A 96 -8.76 -11.90 -22.99
CA VAL A 96 -9.38 -12.62 -21.88
C VAL A 96 -10.84 -12.91 -22.20
N PRO A 97 -11.40 -14.05 -21.74
CA PRO A 97 -12.81 -14.35 -21.92
C PRO A 97 -13.66 -13.45 -21.02
N ILE A 98 -14.67 -12.81 -21.60
CA ILE A 98 -15.73 -12.12 -20.89
C ILE A 98 -17.07 -12.79 -21.18
N THR A 99 -17.98 -12.74 -20.21
CA THR A 99 -19.37 -13.12 -20.43
C THR A 99 -20.11 -11.91 -21.00
N VAL A 100 -20.89 -12.09 -22.07
CA VAL A 100 -21.65 -11.01 -22.70
C VAL A 100 -23.12 -11.39 -22.87
N GLU A 101 -23.99 -10.39 -22.87
CA GLU A 101 -25.39 -10.51 -23.31
C GLU A 101 -25.59 -9.69 -24.58
N GLY A 102 -26.10 -10.32 -25.63
CA GLY A 102 -26.48 -9.65 -26.87
C GLY A 102 -27.78 -8.84 -26.73
N TYR A 103 -28.08 -8.00 -27.71
CA TYR A 103 -29.37 -7.30 -27.77
C TYR A 103 -30.57 -8.25 -27.98
N ASP A 104 -30.32 -9.46 -28.48
CA ASP A 104 -31.31 -10.55 -28.58
C ASP A 104 -31.51 -11.32 -27.27
N GLY A 105 -30.83 -10.91 -26.18
CA GLY A 105 -30.89 -11.55 -24.87
C GLY A 105 -30.05 -12.82 -24.74
N LYS A 106 -29.35 -13.26 -25.79
CA LYS A 106 -28.51 -14.46 -25.71
C LYS A 106 -27.21 -14.16 -24.98
N LYS A 107 -26.83 -15.08 -24.08
CA LYS A 107 -25.56 -15.04 -23.36
C LYS A 107 -24.50 -15.86 -24.07
N GLY A 108 -23.25 -15.44 -23.99
CA GLY A 108 -22.12 -16.17 -24.53
C GLY A 108 -20.78 -15.64 -24.03
N PHE A 109 -19.70 -16.21 -24.54
CA PHE A 109 -18.34 -15.75 -24.26
C PHE A 109 -17.76 -14.98 -25.43
N ARG A 110 -16.92 -13.98 -25.14
CA ARG A 110 -16.09 -13.31 -26.13
C ARG A 110 -14.68 -13.11 -25.60
N LEU A 111 -13.70 -13.29 -26.47
CA LEU A 111 -12.33 -12.90 -26.20
C LEU A 111 -12.17 -11.42 -26.52
N VAL A 112 -11.65 -10.65 -25.57
CA VAL A 112 -11.40 -9.21 -25.74
C VAL A 112 -10.06 -8.87 -25.11
N ALA A 113 -9.29 -7.98 -25.76
CA ALA A 113 -8.04 -7.48 -25.21
C ALA A 113 -8.28 -6.83 -23.84
N LYS A 114 -7.48 -7.23 -22.84
CA LYS A 114 -7.62 -6.80 -21.46
C LYS A 114 -7.70 -5.28 -21.30
N GLY A 115 -6.86 -4.54 -22.03
CA GLY A 115 -6.79 -3.08 -21.99
C GLY A 115 -8.01 -2.36 -22.56
N GLU A 116 -8.92 -3.07 -23.23
CA GLU A 116 -10.16 -2.50 -23.75
C GLU A 116 -11.32 -2.60 -22.76
N ILE A 117 -11.21 -3.46 -21.74
CA ILE A 117 -12.31 -3.75 -20.83
C ILE A 117 -12.43 -2.60 -19.82
N PRO A 118 -13.57 -1.89 -19.75
CA PRO A 118 -13.79 -0.86 -18.76
C PRO A 118 -14.06 -1.51 -17.40
N LEU A 119 -13.00 -1.77 -16.65
CA LEU A 119 -13.05 -2.44 -15.35
C LEU A 119 -13.20 -1.42 -14.21
N PRO A 120 -14.02 -1.72 -13.19
CA PRO A 120 -13.94 -1.00 -11.93
C PRO A 120 -12.64 -1.36 -11.19
N PHE A 121 -12.09 -0.42 -10.44
CA PHE A 121 -10.98 -0.68 -9.52
C PHE A 121 -11.47 -0.66 -8.08
N ILE A 122 -11.08 -1.65 -7.30
CA ILE A 122 -11.49 -1.81 -5.91
C ILE A 122 -10.29 -1.52 -5.02
N PHE A 123 -10.50 -0.73 -3.96
CA PHE A 123 -9.43 -0.25 -3.09
C PHE A 123 -9.78 -0.44 -1.62
N PRO A 124 -8.84 -0.92 -0.78
CA PRO A 124 -9.09 -1.08 0.65
C PRO A 124 -9.20 0.28 1.35
N ARG A 125 -10.17 0.43 2.25
CA ARG A 125 -10.33 1.57 3.16
C ARG A 125 -10.44 1.10 4.59
N ILE A 126 -9.88 1.88 5.50
CA ILE A 126 -9.98 1.61 6.93
C ILE A 126 -10.87 2.67 7.55
N THR A 127 -12.16 2.42 7.71
CA THR A 127 -13.16 3.49 7.98
C THR A 127 -13.15 4.07 9.39
N GLN A 128 -12.03 3.95 10.11
CA GLN A 128 -11.81 4.54 11.43
C GLN A 128 -10.33 4.83 11.67
N LEU A 129 -10.08 5.71 12.64
CA LEU A 129 -8.74 5.95 13.17
C LEU A 129 -8.17 4.69 13.85
N PRO A 130 -6.83 4.58 13.98
CA PRO A 130 -6.19 3.53 14.77
C PRO A 130 -6.80 3.44 16.17
N THR A 131 -7.14 2.24 16.63
CA THR A 131 -7.85 2.09 17.93
C THR A 131 -7.02 2.58 19.11
N ILE A 132 -5.68 2.51 19.02
CA ILE A 132 -4.80 3.04 20.06
C ILE A 132 -4.93 4.57 20.23
N LEU A 133 -5.38 5.29 19.20
CA LEU A 133 -5.57 6.75 19.26
C LEU A 133 -6.97 7.15 19.77
N THR A 134 -7.94 6.24 19.69
CA THR A 134 -9.34 6.51 20.05
C THR A 134 -9.75 5.85 21.36
N GLY A 135 -9.08 4.77 21.78
CA GLY A 135 -9.49 3.91 22.89
C GLY A 135 -10.77 3.12 22.62
N LEU A 136 -11.32 3.21 21.41
CA LEU A 136 -12.56 2.54 21.03
C LEU A 136 -12.23 1.17 20.42
N PRO A 137 -12.94 0.09 20.82
CA PRO A 137 -12.77 -1.19 20.16
C PRO A 137 -13.16 -1.08 18.70
N TYR A 138 -12.48 -1.86 17.88
CA TYR A 138 -12.84 -1.95 16.47
C TYR A 138 -14.21 -2.61 16.32
N MET A 139 -15.13 -1.96 15.62
CA MET A 139 -16.40 -2.58 15.25
C MET A 139 -16.16 -3.34 13.95
N SER A 140 -16.07 -4.68 14.03
CA SER A 140 -15.67 -5.57 12.93
C SER A 140 -16.48 -5.41 11.63
N GLU A 141 -17.70 -4.90 11.72
CA GLU A 141 -18.56 -4.60 10.57
C GLU A 141 -18.14 -3.33 9.79
N ILE A 142 -17.25 -2.49 10.34
CA ILE A 142 -17.04 -1.09 9.91
C ILE A 142 -15.55 -0.70 9.75
N GLY A 143 -14.64 -1.56 9.30
CA GLY A 143 -13.32 -0.99 9.00
C GLY A 143 -12.42 -1.64 7.99
N LEU A 144 -12.91 -2.62 7.23
CA LEU A 144 -12.37 -2.78 5.89
C LEU A 144 -13.51 -2.54 4.92
N ALA A 145 -13.60 -1.29 4.47
CA ALA A 145 -14.50 -0.92 3.39
C ALA A 145 -13.76 -0.99 2.05
N PHE A 146 -14.52 -0.94 0.97
CA PHE A 146 -13.96 -0.84 -0.37
C PHE A 146 -14.47 0.40 -1.07
N VAL A 147 -13.56 1.17 -1.66
CA VAL A 147 -13.94 2.16 -2.67
C VAL A 147 -13.84 1.49 -4.02
N THR A 148 -14.93 1.61 -4.77
CA THR A 148 -14.93 1.26 -6.18
C THR A 148 -14.77 2.54 -6.98
N GLU A 149 -13.73 2.63 -7.79
CA GLU A 149 -13.70 3.57 -8.91
C GLU A 149 -14.53 2.97 -10.04
N PRO A 150 -15.72 3.50 -10.34
CA PRO A 150 -16.48 3.02 -11.48
C PRO A 150 -15.74 3.38 -12.77
N PRO A 151 -15.83 2.55 -13.81
CA PRO A 151 -15.32 2.92 -15.12
C PRO A 151 -16.04 4.17 -15.64
N ASP A 152 -15.36 4.98 -16.48
CA ASP A 152 -16.01 6.08 -17.19
C ASP A 152 -17.15 5.55 -18.06
N GLN A 153 -18.37 6.09 -17.86
CA GLN A 153 -19.55 5.64 -18.59
C GLN A 153 -19.38 5.76 -20.11
N ARG A 154 -18.61 6.73 -20.60
CA ARG A 154 -18.31 6.89 -22.03
C ARG A 154 -17.47 5.74 -22.56
N ASP A 155 -16.56 5.21 -21.75
CA ASP A 155 -15.73 4.07 -22.11
C ASP A 155 -16.53 2.76 -22.06
N VAL A 156 -17.43 2.62 -21.08
CA VAL A 156 -18.45 1.56 -21.06
C VAL A 156 -19.28 1.59 -22.33
N ASP A 157 -19.87 2.74 -22.68
CA ASP A 157 -20.72 2.88 -23.86
C ASP A 157 -19.95 2.61 -25.16
N ARG A 158 -18.70 3.08 -25.24
CA ARG A 158 -17.80 2.82 -26.38
C ARG A 158 -17.53 1.34 -26.54
N PHE A 159 -17.25 0.65 -25.44
CA PHE A 159 -17.01 -0.79 -25.41
C PHE A 159 -18.25 -1.58 -25.87
N LEU A 160 -19.42 -1.29 -25.30
CA LEU A 160 -20.69 -1.94 -25.65
C LEU A 160 -21.00 -1.77 -27.15
N ARG A 161 -20.84 -0.55 -27.68
CA ARG A 161 -21.02 -0.27 -29.12
C ARG A 161 -20.03 -1.02 -29.99
N LYS A 162 -18.73 -0.96 -29.65
CA LYS A 162 -17.65 -1.62 -30.41
C LYS A 162 -17.91 -3.13 -30.54
N HIS A 163 -18.32 -3.77 -29.45
CA HIS A 163 -18.58 -5.21 -29.45
C HIS A 163 -20.03 -5.58 -29.81
N ARG A 164 -20.94 -4.63 -30.03
CA ARG A 164 -22.37 -4.91 -30.31
C ARG A 164 -23.01 -5.82 -29.25
N ILE A 165 -22.79 -5.47 -27.98
CA ILE A 165 -23.32 -6.19 -26.81
C ILE A 165 -24.10 -5.23 -25.91
N LYS A 166 -25.05 -5.76 -25.14
CA LYS A 166 -25.92 -5.01 -24.24
C LYS A 166 -25.29 -4.87 -22.85
N THR A 167 -24.74 -5.95 -22.31
CA THR A 167 -24.02 -5.98 -21.04
C THR A 167 -22.85 -6.95 -21.13
N PHE A 168 -21.92 -6.84 -20.17
CA PHE A 168 -20.84 -7.80 -20.01
C PHE A 168 -20.52 -8.02 -18.52
N THR A 169 -19.83 -9.12 -18.24
CA THR A 169 -19.23 -9.43 -16.95
C THR A 169 -17.82 -9.92 -17.20
N ALA A 170 -16.86 -9.31 -16.52
CA ALA A 170 -15.46 -9.70 -16.52
C ALA A 170 -15.04 -10.04 -15.09
N THR A 171 -14.35 -11.16 -14.92
CA THR A 171 -13.70 -11.48 -13.65
C THR A 171 -12.32 -10.84 -13.65
N SER A 172 -12.02 -10.07 -12.60
CA SER A 172 -10.64 -9.65 -12.36
C SER A 172 -9.87 -10.83 -11.74
N ASP A 173 -8.88 -11.34 -12.47
CA ASP A 173 -7.96 -12.31 -11.90
C ASP A 173 -7.21 -11.66 -10.73
N GLY A 174 -7.37 -12.23 -9.53
CA GLY A 174 -6.41 -12.03 -8.45
C GLY A 174 -6.57 -10.80 -7.56
N PHE A 175 -7.74 -10.15 -7.52
CA PHE A 175 -7.98 -9.14 -6.49
C PHE A 175 -8.11 -9.79 -5.12
N VAL A 176 -7.04 -9.74 -4.33
CA VAL A 176 -7.04 -10.21 -2.94
C VAL A 176 -7.26 -9.02 -2.03
N ILE A 177 -8.50 -8.93 -1.58
CA ILE A 177 -9.00 -7.99 -0.61
C ILE A 177 -8.34 -8.22 0.76
N GLY A 178 -7.90 -7.14 1.41
CA GLY A 178 -7.50 -7.20 2.83
C GLY A 178 -6.29 -8.08 3.10
N SER A 179 -5.36 -8.18 2.15
CA SER A 179 -4.18 -9.01 2.35
C SER A 179 -3.33 -8.43 3.49
N PRO A 180 -2.83 -9.28 4.42
CA PRO A 180 -1.85 -8.89 5.43
C PRO A 180 -0.72 -8.00 4.88
N GLN A 181 -0.27 -8.32 3.66
CA GLN A 181 0.82 -7.64 2.95
C GLN A 181 0.54 -6.14 2.73
N PHE A 182 -0.72 -5.73 2.57
CA PHE A 182 -1.08 -4.33 2.47
C PHE A 182 -0.80 -3.58 3.78
N PHE A 183 -1.15 -4.17 4.93
CA PHE A 183 -0.83 -3.62 6.24
C PHE A 183 0.68 -3.63 6.51
N GLN A 184 1.40 -4.67 6.10
CA GLN A 184 2.87 -4.71 6.18
C GLN A 184 3.52 -3.58 5.40
N MET A 185 3.01 -3.28 4.19
CA MET A 185 3.49 -2.18 3.38
C MET A 185 3.24 -0.80 4.02
N LEU A 186 2.04 -0.57 4.56
CA LEU A 186 1.74 0.67 5.28
C LEU A 186 2.62 0.80 6.53
N ALA A 187 2.74 -0.28 7.31
CA ALA A 187 3.57 -0.32 8.51
C ALA A 187 5.04 -0.03 8.21
N LYS A 188 5.57 -0.66 7.17
CA LYS A 188 6.93 -0.43 6.69
C LYS A 188 7.14 1.01 6.24
N THR A 189 6.17 1.57 5.52
CA THR A 189 6.25 2.95 5.02
C THR A 189 6.30 3.93 6.20
N ALA A 190 5.41 3.76 7.17
CA ALA A 190 5.36 4.58 8.38
C ALA A 190 6.64 4.49 9.21
N HIS A 191 7.16 3.27 9.43
CA HIS A 191 8.41 3.05 10.17
C HIS A 191 9.62 3.68 9.47
N ALA A 192 9.77 3.45 8.16
CA ALA A 192 10.87 4.01 7.41
C ALA A 192 10.83 5.54 7.39
N PHE A 193 9.64 6.12 7.28
CA PHE A 193 9.46 7.57 7.32
C PHE A 193 9.72 8.16 8.70
N LEU A 194 9.23 7.53 9.78
CA LEU A 194 9.55 7.94 11.15
C LEU A 194 11.07 7.89 11.40
N TRP A 195 11.73 6.82 10.98
CA TRP A 195 13.18 6.70 11.08
C TRP A 195 13.89 7.86 10.36
N ALA A 196 13.43 8.19 9.14
CA ALA A 196 13.99 9.27 8.33
C ALA A 196 13.86 10.65 9.00
N GLU A 197 12.68 10.95 9.53
CA GLU A 197 12.36 12.23 10.18
C GLU A 197 13.07 12.40 11.53
N LYS A 198 13.31 11.30 12.25
CA LYS A 198 13.92 11.32 13.60
C LYS A 198 15.36 10.83 13.64
N GLU A 199 15.96 10.58 12.48
CA GLU A 199 17.33 10.04 12.33
C GLU A 199 17.58 8.82 13.22
N GLY A 200 16.56 7.96 13.37
CA GLY A 200 16.63 6.75 14.20
C GLY A 200 16.70 6.96 15.72
N LYS A 201 16.33 8.13 16.26
CA LYS A 201 16.44 8.47 17.69
C LYS A 201 15.13 8.97 18.29
N GLY A 202 15.02 8.91 19.63
CA GLY A 202 13.92 9.54 20.37
C GLY A 202 12.56 8.86 20.19
N PHE A 203 12.53 7.60 19.74
CA PHE A 203 11.30 6.83 19.64
C PHE A 203 11.52 5.33 19.88
N ALA A 204 10.46 4.65 20.30
CA ALA A 204 10.34 3.20 20.31
C ALA A 204 9.39 2.77 19.17
N PRO A 205 9.80 1.88 18.25
CA PRO A 205 8.95 1.47 17.13
C PRO A 205 7.82 0.55 17.61
N LEU A 206 6.64 0.70 17.02
CA LEU A 206 5.46 -0.11 17.36
C LEU A 206 5.09 -1.15 16.29
N LEU A 207 5.71 -1.07 15.12
CA LEU A 207 5.21 -1.75 13.91
C LEU A 207 6.01 -2.99 13.50
N MET A 208 7.03 -3.37 14.28
CA MET A 208 7.93 -4.45 13.91
C MET A 208 7.22 -5.80 13.74
N ASP A 209 6.26 -6.12 14.61
CA ASP A 209 5.50 -7.37 14.52
C ASP A 209 4.65 -7.46 13.24
N ILE A 210 4.10 -6.33 12.77
CA ILE A 210 3.36 -6.26 11.50
C ILE A 210 4.36 -6.42 10.35
N ILE A 211 5.46 -5.64 10.34
CA ILE A 211 6.47 -5.66 9.27
C ILE A 211 7.06 -7.05 9.10
N GLU A 212 7.40 -7.73 10.19
CA GLU A 212 7.97 -9.09 10.19
C GLU A 212 6.94 -10.18 9.90
N GLY A 213 5.64 -9.85 9.89
CA GLY A 213 4.58 -10.83 9.65
C GLY A 213 4.26 -11.71 10.87
N VAL A 214 4.80 -11.37 12.04
CA VAL A 214 4.60 -12.10 13.31
C VAL A 214 3.16 -11.92 13.79
N ASN A 215 2.64 -10.69 13.70
CA ASN A 215 1.26 -10.39 14.07
C ASN A 215 0.60 -9.55 12.99
N VAL A 216 -0.13 -10.24 12.11
CA VAL A 216 -0.84 -9.63 10.99
C VAL A 216 -2.33 -9.97 10.98
N ASN A 217 -2.86 -10.37 12.15
CA ASN A 217 -4.29 -10.46 12.30
C ASN A 217 -4.90 -9.06 12.18
N LEU A 218 -6.11 -8.99 11.64
CA LEU A 218 -6.73 -7.74 11.26
C LEU A 218 -6.87 -6.79 12.47
N ASP A 219 -7.36 -7.29 13.62
CA ASP A 219 -7.56 -6.47 14.82
C ASP A 219 -6.26 -5.84 15.33
N TYR A 220 -5.16 -6.60 15.29
CA TYR A 220 -3.85 -6.08 15.66
C TYR A 220 -3.37 -5.00 14.68
N CYS A 221 -3.51 -5.21 13.37
CA CYS A 221 -3.18 -4.20 12.37
C CYS A 221 -3.97 -2.90 12.59
N LEU A 222 -5.28 -3.03 12.85
CA LEU A 222 -6.19 -1.90 13.05
C LEU A 222 -5.97 -1.15 14.37
N THR A 223 -5.21 -1.76 15.29
CA THR A 223 -4.73 -1.07 16.48
C THR A 223 -3.82 0.09 16.13
N TYR A 224 -3.00 -0.07 15.09
CA TYR A 224 -1.99 0.91 14.69
C TYR A 224 -2.28 1.59 13.35
N ILE A 225 -3.14 1.02 12.50
CA ILE A 225 -3.38 1.46 11.13
C ILE A 225 -4.85 1.81 10.97
N GLY A 226 -5.12 3.01 10.46
CA GLY A 226 -6.47 3.53 10.23
C GLY A 226 -6.54 4.56 9.11
N GLU A 227 -7.66 5.25 9.05
CA GLU A 227 -7.91 6.42 8.21
C GLU A 227 -8.53 7.50 9.09
N ASP A 228 -8.46 8.76 8.67
CA ASP A 228 -9.34 9.81 9.20
C ASP A 228 -10.49 10.04 8.20
N PRO A 229 -11.69 9.47 8.40
CA PRO A 229 -12.79 9.59 7.44
C PRO A 229 -13.29 11.02 7.25
N GLY A 230 -13.04 11.90 8.22
CA GLY A 230 -13.40 13.33 8.16
C GLY A 230 -12.23 14.23 7.76
N GLY A 231 -11.02 13.68 7.68
CA GLY A 231 -9.81 14.42 7.36
C GLY A 231 -9.76 14.82 5.89
N ALA A 232 -9.26 16.02 5.62
CA ALA A 232 -8.84 16.38 4.27
C ALA A 232 -7.70 15.44 3.86
N LYS A 233 -7.66 15.03 2.58
CA LYS A 233 -6.51 14.29 2.05
C LYS A 233 -5.26 15.13 2.22
N SER A 234 -4.20 14.53 2.76
CA SER A 234 -2.92 15.22 2.89
C SER A 234 -2.43 15.72 1.53
N GLU A 235 -2.02 16.98 1.48
CA GLU A 235 -1.37 17.54 0.29
C GLU A 235 0.02 16.94 0.08
N GLU A 236 0.65 16.38 1.13
CA GLU A 236 1.94 15.72 1.09
C GLU A 236 1.77 14.20 0.90
N GLU A 237 2.78 13.55 0.31
CA GLU A 237 2.74 12.08 0.17
C GLU A 237 2.92 11.38 1.54
N LEU A 238 3.76 11.97 2.39
CA LEU A 238 4.07 11.49 3.73
C LEU A 238 4.19 12.72 4.64
N SER A 239 3.47 12.74 5.77
CA SER A 239 3.65 13.72 6.83
C SER A 239 3.63 13.04 8.21
N LEU A 240 4.28 13.64 9.20
CA LEU A 240 4.46 13.07 10.53
C LEU A 240 3.92 14.04 11.57
N GLU A 241 3.02 13.57 12.43
CA GLU A 241 2.47 14.35 13.54
C GLU A 241 2.71 13.67 14.89
N GLU A 242 2.78 14.48 15.94
CA GLU A 242 2.84 14.01 17.33
C GLU A 242 1.44 14.10 17.94
N VAL A 243 0.92 12.97 18.43
CA VAL A 243 -0.42 12.89 19.03
C VAL A 243 -0.30 12.37 20.46
N THR A 244 -0.77 13.15 21.44
CA THR A 244 -0.75 12.72 22.85
C THR A 244 -2.10 12.16 23.29
N ARG A 245 -2.09 10.94 23.82
CA ARG A 245 -3.25 10.26 24.42
C ARG A 245 -2.85 9.62 25.74
N GLU A 246 -3.63 9.88 26.78
CA GLU A 246 -3.42 9.29 28.12
C GLU A 246 -1.99 9.48 28.67
N GLY A 247 -1.37 10.63 28.36
CA GLY A 247 0.01 10.94 28.79
C GLY A 247 1.11 10.31 27.93
N VAL A 248 0.77 9.52 26.91
CA VAL A 248 1.73 8.95 25.95
C VAL A 248 1.68 9.75 24.65
N THR A 249 2.85 10.21 24.18
CA THR A 249 2.98 10.86 22.87
C THR A 249 3.38 9.85 21.81
N TYR A 250 2.54 9.74 20.78
CA TYR A 250 2.73 8.85 19.64
C TYR A 250 3.20 9.63 18.41
N PHE A 251 4.01 8.97 17.58
CA PHE A 251 4.31 9.43 16.23
C PHE A 251 3.34 8.79 15.25
N VAL A 252 2.53 9.61 14.58
CA VAL A 252 1.53 9.17 13.61
C VAL A 252 1.97 9.62 12.22
N ALA A 253 2.22 8.67 11.34
CA ALA A 253 2.49 8.92 9.93
C ALA A 253 1.17 9.00 9.16
N ASP A 254 1.01 10.05 8.36
CA ASP A 254 -0.05 10.19 7.39
C ASP A 254 0.50 9.81 6.00
N ILE A 255 -0.09 8.78 5.38
CA ILE A 255 0.39 8.18 4.14
C ILE A 255 -0.63 8.37 3.04
N ALA A 256 -0.33 9.24 2.07
CA ALA A 256 -1.16 9.46 0.89
C ALA A 256 -0.52 8.84 -0.35
N ILE A 257 -1.11 7.76 -0.88
CA ILE A 257 -0.60 7.07 -2.08
C ILE A 257 -1.06 7.82 -3.34
N LYS A 258 -0.34 8.89 -3.72
CA LYS A 258 -0.76 9.81 -4.78
C LYS A 258 -0.86 9.20 -6.18
N ALA A 259 -0.15 8.10 -6.42
CA ALA A 259 -0.28 7.37 -7.69
C ALA A 259 -1.69 6.79 -7.91
N ILE A 260 -2.50 6.66 -6.85
CA ILE A 260 -3.84 6.10 -6.89
C ILE A 260 -4.79 7.07 -6.17
N LYS A 261 -5.35 8.03 -6.93
CA LYS A 261 -6.11 9.17 -6.38
C LYS A 261 -7.32 8.78 -5.54
N GLN A 262 -7.84 7.57 -5.73
CA GLN A 262 -9.02 7.03 -5.07
C GLN A 262 -8.71 6.48 -3.67
N LEU A 263 -7.45 6.14 -3.39
CA LEU A 263 -7.05 5.74 -2.04
C LEU A 263 -7.20 6.93 -1.08
N PRO A 264 -7.62 6.68 0.17
CA PRO A 264 -7.59 7.69 1.20
C PRO A 264 -6.13 7.94 1.65
N SER A 265 -5.97 8.85 2.60
CA SER A 265 -4.73 8.95 3.36
C SER A 265 -4.84 8.06 4.60
N TYR A 266 -3.83 7.23 4.86
CA TYR A 266 -3.83 6.30 5.99
C TYR A 266 -3.07 6.88 7.17
N LYS A 267 -3.67 6.81 8.36
CA LYS A 267 -3.04 7.18 9.63
C LYS A 267 -2.39 5.94 10.24
N VAL A 268 -1.08 5.98 10.47
CA VAL A 268 -0.31 4.85 10.98
C VAL A 268 0.52 5.26 12.19
N VAL A 269 0.26 4.63 13.34
CA VAL A 269 0.99 4.86 14.59
C VAL A 269 2.33 4.13 14.53
N ALA A 270 3.38 4.87 14.20
CA ALA A 270 4.70 4.31 13.88
C ALA A 270 5.56 4.03 15.12
N GLY A 271 5.41 4.83 16.17
CA GLY A 271 6.21 4.68 17.38
C GLY A 271 5.71 5.54 18.54
N ILE A 272 6.32 5.32 19.71
CA ILE A 272 6.12 6.12 20.91
C ILE A 272 7.32 7.06 21.06
N LYS A 273 7.07 8.33 21.38
CA LYS A 273 8.12 9.29 21.71
C LYS A 273 8.78 8.91 23.02
N MET A 274 10.11 8.82 22.99
CA MET A 274 10.92 8.54 24.16
C MET A 274 11.52 9.86 24.66
N ASP A 275 11.45 10.10 25.96
CA ASP A 275 12.21 11.18 26.56
C ASP A 275 13.70 10.90 26.37
N VAL A 276 14.38 11.81 25.69
CA VAL A 276 15.83 11.76 25.57
C VAL A 276 16.39 12.28 26.89
N GLY A 277 16.71 11.36 27.79
CA GLY A 277 17.46 11.65 29.01
C GLY A 277 18.87 12.16 28.74
#